data_AF-S4NT65-F1
#
_entry.id   AF-S4NT65-F1
#
_cell.length_a   1.000
_cell.length_b   1.000
_cell.length_c   1.000
_cell.angle_alpha   90.00
_cell.angle_beta   90.00
_cell.angle_gamma   90.00
#
_symmetry.space_group_name_H-M   'P 1'
#
loop_
_entity.id
_entity.type
_entity.pdbx_description
1 polymer ?
#
loop_
_entity_poly.entity_id
_entity_poly.type
_entity_poly.pdbx_seq_one_letter_code
_entity_poly.pdbx_strand_id
1 'polypeptide(L)'
;MGHGGNVIQELTADHREVEDLFSQIEALPEADERRRELADRLTMELIRHSVAEEEYLYPTVRRYVDGGDDLADKEIADHSEVERMLKELEDCRPGDGRFDTLILRLKNSVTAHVNDEENRLFPMLADVCSAAALEELGEKARSAKEHAPTRPHPSAPDTPPRTNSSRPAQAWSTACATCSPGAESKTPGPADRRSRMGEGNRLCRPAGRPRSERGRLSPTTSS
;
A
#
# COMPACT_ATOMS: atom_id res chain seq x y z
N MET A 1 16.76 0.13 -4.38
CA MET A 1 18.04 0.08 -3.61
C MET A 1 17.85 -0.70 -2.30
N GLY A 2 18.36 -0.28 -1.14
CA GLY A 2 17.96 -0.80 0.17
C GLY A 2 17.80 0.36 1.16
N HIS A 3 16.60 0.61 1.66
CA HIS A 3 16.23 1.89 2.28
C HIS A 3 16.12 1.82 3.81
N GLY A 4 15.73 0.67 4.35
CA GLY A 4 15.66 0.40 5.78
C GLY A 4 14.29 0.69 6.40
N GLY A 5 14.05 0.08 7.56
CA GLY A 5 12.73 0.06 8.19
C GLY A 5 11.89 -1.14 7.75
N ASN A 6 10.58 -1.04 7.95
CA ASN A 6 9.64 -2.12 7.64
C ASN A 6 9.30 -2.19 6.13
N VAL A 7 8.64 -3.27 5.69
CA VAL A 7 8.35 -3.49 4.25
C VAL A 7 7.61 -2.32 3.59
N ILE A 8 6.65 -1.69 4.27
CA ILE A 8 5.87 -0.57 3.71
C ILE A 8 6.79 0.63 3.49
N GLN A 9 7.70 0.91 4.43
CA GLN A 9 8.69 1.99 4.31
C GLN A 9 9.72 1.70 3.21
N GLU A 10 10.11 0.44 3.03
CA GLU A 10 11.05 0.00 2.00
C GLU A 10 10.48 0.16 0.59
N LEU A 11 9.24 -0.30 0.36
CA LEU A 11 8.60 -0.28 -0.96
C LEU A 11 8.10 1.13 -1.33
N THR A 12 7.53 1.88 -0.37
CA THR A 12 7.26 3.32 -0.59
C THR A 12 8.53 4.11 -0.90
N ALA A 13 9.72 3.70 -0.43
CA ALA A 13 10.97 4.34 -0.83
C ALA A 13 11.38 3.98 -2.28
N ASP A 14 11.18 2.73 -2.73
CA ASP A 14 11.35 2.35 -4.14
C ASP A 14 10.40 3.16 -5.05
N HIS A 15 9.13 3.32 -4.65
CA HIS A 15 8.15 4.14 -5.37
C HIS A 15 8.68 5.55 -5.65
N ARG A 16 9.31 6.20 -4.66
CA ARG A 16 9.87 7.56 -4.84
C ARG A 16 11.12 7.57 -5.72
N GLU A 17 12.00 6.57 -5.63
CA GLU A 17 13.11 6.46 -6.61
C GLU A 17 12.60 6.28 -8.04
N VAL A 18 11.53 5.51 -8.23
CA VAL A 18 10.89 5.27 -9.54
C VAL A 18 10.19 6.51 -10.08
N GLU A 19 9.44 7.25 -9.26
CA GLU A 19 8.84 8.55 -9.60
C GLU A 19 9.91 9.60 -9.98
N ASP A 20 11.01 9.67 -9.22
CA ASP A 20 12.14 10.56 -9.52
C ASP A 20 12.83 10.16 -10.83
N LEU A 21 12.93 8.87 -11.16
CA LEU A 21 13.50 8.40 -12.43
C LEU A 21 12.62 8.77 -13.62
N PHE A 22 11.29 8.59 -13.53
CA PHE A 22 10.37 9.09 -14.56
C PHE A 22 10.50 10.62 -14.74
N SER A 23 10.53 11.36 -13.64
CA SER A 23 10.66 12.82 -13.65
C SER A 23 11.98 13.29 -14.29
N GLN A 24 13.08 12.55 -14.08
CA GLN A 24 14.36 12.80 -14.75
C GLN A 24 14.34 12.48 -16.26
N ILE A 25 13.60 11.45 -16.69
CA ILE A 25 13.46 11.11 -18.12
C ILE A 25 12.60 12.15 -18.86
N GLU A 26 11.59 12.72 -18.21
CA GLU A 26 10.72 13.78 -18.77
C GLU A 26 11.39 15.16 -18.77
N ALA A 27 12.34 15.42 -17.85
CA ALA A 27 13.08 16.69 -17.78
C ALA A 27 14.17 16.85 -18.87
N LEU A 28 14.42 15.82 -19.69
CA LEU A 28 15.44 15.81 -20.74
C LEU A 28 14.81 15.94 -22.14
N PRO A 29 15.50 16.57 -23.12
CA PRO A 29 15.06 16.59 -24.51
C PRO A 29 14.84 15.18 -25.07
N GLU A 30 13.83 15.00 -25.92
CA GLU A 30 13.37 13.67 -26.40
C GLU A 30 14.51 12.78 -26.92
N ALA A 31 15.49 13.36 -27.62
CA ALA A 31 16.65 12.69 -28.21
C ALA A 31 17.95 12.78 -27.36
N ASP A 32 17.89 13.11 -26.07
CA ASP A 32 19.05 13.03 -25.17
C ASP A 32 19.32 11.57 -24.78
N GLU A 33 20.50 11.06 -25.14
CA GLU A 33 20.93 9.67 -24.87
C GLU A 33 20.91 9.31 -23.37
N ARG A 34 21.02 10.30 -22.47
CA ARG A 34 20.89 10.06 -21.02
C ARG A 34 19.51 9.53 -20.61
N ARG A 35 18.48 9.72 -21.45
CA ARG A 35 17.16 9.09 -21.27
C ARG A 35 17.24 7.56 -21.38
N ARG A 36 18.19 7.01 -22.17
CA ARG A 36 18.46 5.55 -22.22
C ARG A 36 19.07 5.06 -20.91
N GLU A 37 20.09 5.76 -20.40
CA GLU A 37 20.75 5.44 -19.11
C GLU A 37 19.75 5.43 -17.94
N LEU A 38 18.88 6.44 -17.89
CA LEU A 38 17.81 6.54 -16.89
C LEU A 38 16.73 5.46 -17.08
N ALA A 39 16.33 5.16 -18.32
CA ALA A 39 15.39 4.08 -18.61
C ALA A 39 15.94 2.69 -18.26
N ASP A 40 17.25 2.48 -18.40
CA ASP A 40 17.92 1.24 -17.98
C ASP A 40 17.96 1.12 -16.45
N ARG A 41 18.21 2.22 -15.71
CA ARG A 41 18.08 2.23 -14.25
C ARG A 41 16.64 2.02 -13.78
N LEU A 42 15.67 2.69 -14.40
CA LEU A 42 14.24 2.51 -14.15
C LEU A 42 13.83 1.03 -14.32
N THR A 43 14.31 0.39 -15.39
CA THR A 43 14.11 -1.04 -15.64
C THR A 43 14.70 -1.90 -14.51
N MET A 44 15.92 -1.60 -14.05
CA MET A 44 16.54 -2.39 -12.97
C MET A 44 15.85 -2.24 -11.61
N GLU A 45 15.42 -1.03 -11.22
CA GLU A 45 14.73 -0.88 -9.92
C GLU A 45 13.30 -1.44 -9.96
N LEU A 46 12.55 -1.29 -11.07
CA LEU A 46 11.22 -1.91 -11.21
C LEU A 46 11.26 -3.45 -11.10
N ILE A 47 12.24 -4.11 -11.74
CA ILE A 47 12.39 -5.58 -11.67
C ILE A 47 12.87 -6.05 -10.27
N ARG A 48 13.60 -5.22 -9.53
CA ARG A 48 13.96 -5.51 -8.13
C ARG A 48 12.76 -5.43 -7.20
N HIS A 49 11.96 -4.39 -7.39
CA HIS A 49 10.76 -4.08 -6.63
C HIS A 49 9.72 -5.19 -6.77
N SER A 50 9.33 -5.53 -8.01
CA SER A 50 8.35 -6.60 -8.28
C SER A 50 8.77 -7.96 -7.71
N VAL A 51 10.05 -8.35 -7.84
CA VAL A 51 10.59 -9.59 -7.26
C VAL A 51 10.51 -9.61 -5.74
N ALA A 52 10.68 -8.48 -5.07
CA ALA A 52 10.52 -8.38 -3.62
C ALA A 52 9.08 -8.63 -3.18
N GLU A 53 8.13 -8.18 -3.99
CA GLU A 53 6.72 -8.23 -3.69
C GLU A 53 6.11 -9.60 -4.00
N GLU A 54 6.47 -10.18 -5.15
CA GLU A 54 6.04 -11.51 -5.57
C GLU A 54 6.63 -12.62 -4.69
N GLU A 55 7.89 -12.52 -4.25
CA GLU A 55 8.49 -13.53 -3.37
C GLU A 55 8.04 -13.38 -1.90
N TYR A 56 7.68 -12.18 -1.44
CA TYR A 56 7.45 -11.91 0.00
C TYR A 56 6.19 -11.10 0.37
N LEU A 57 5.87 -9.99 -0.31
CA LEU A 57 4.70 -9.16 0.02
C LEU A 57 3.40 -9.91 -0.27
N TYR A 58 3.15 -10.28 -1.53
CA TYR A 58 1.90 -10.88 -1.98
C TYR A 58 1.62 -12.24 -1.31
N PRO A 59 2.60 -13.14 -1.10
CA PRO A 59 2.41 -14.35 -0.28
C PRO A 59 2.04 -14.07 1.19
N THR A 60 2.34 -12.88 1.71
CA THR A 60 1.89 -12.42 3.03
C THR A 60 0.48 -11.81 2.96
N VAL A 61 0.19 -10.98 1.96
CA VAL A 61 -1.13 -10.37 1.70
C VAL A 61 -2.20 -11.45 1.58
N ARG A 62 -2.03 -12.43 0.68
CA ARG A 62 -2.93 -13.59 0.49
C ARG A 62 -3.26 -14.34 1.77
N ARG A 63 -2.38 -14.26 2.78
CA ARG A 63 -2.42 -15.12 3.97
C ARG A 63 -2.95 -14.44 5.23
N TYR A 64 -3.02 -13.10 5.23
CA TYR A 64 -3.46 -12.32 6.39
C TYR A 64 -4.50 -11.23 6.06
N VAL A 65 -4.62 -10.80 4.81
CA VAL A 65 -5.57 -9.77 4.39
C VAL A 65 -6.84 -10.43 3.85
N ASP A 66 -8.00 -10.03 4.35
CA ASP A 66 -9.30 -10.46 3.81
C ASP A 66 -9.43 -10.00 2.34
N GLY A 67 -9.65 -10.95 1.42
CA GLY A 67 -9.61 -10.69 -0.02
C GLY A 67 -8.19 -10.61 -0.61
N GLY A 68 -7.16 -11.00 0.14
CA GLY A 68 -5.76 -10.90 -0.26
C GLY A 68 -5.37 -11.69 -1.53
N ASP A 69 -6.13 -12.72 -1.92
CA ASP A 69 -5.94 -13.42 -3.20
C ASP A 69 -6.35 -12.53 -4.40
N ASP A 70 -7.54 -11.93 -4.39
CA ASP A 70 -8.00 -11.04 -5.46
C ASP A 70 -7.10 -9.78 -5.58
N LEU A 71 -6.56 -9.30 -4.45
CA LEU A 71 -5.58 -8.21 -4.44
C LEU A 71 -4.27 -8.63 -5.12
N ALA A 72 -3.68 -9.74 -4.67
CA ALA A 72 -2.40 -10.22 -5.19
C ALA A 72 -2.48 -10.67 -6.65
N ASP A 73 -3.56 -11.32 -7.08
CA ASP A 73 -3.79 -11.70 -8.48
C ASP A 73 -3.85 -10.46 -9.40
N LYS A 74 -4.37 -9.34 -8.91
CA LYS A 74 -4.48 -8.08 -9.66
C LYS A 74 -3.14 -7.35 -9.78
N GLU A 75 -2.40 -7.16 -8.68
CA GLU A 75 -1.11 -6.43 -8.76
C GLU A 75 -0.05 -7.23 -9.55
N ILE A 76 -0.04 -8.57 -9.46
CA ILE A 76 0.82 -9.43 -10.30
C ILE A 76 0.47 -9.30 -11.79
N ALA A 77 -0.82 -9.16 -12.15
CA ALA A 77 -1.21 -8.93 -13.55
C ALA A 77 -0.77 -7.55 -14.07
N ASP A 78 -0.81 -6.52 -13.22
CA ASP A 78 -0.26 -5.19 -13.54
C ASP A 78 1.28 -5.24 -13.68
N HIS A 79 1.99 -6.04 -12.86
CA HIS A 79 3.42 -6.32 -13.01
C HIS A 79 3.74 -6.96 -14.36
N SER A 80 3.02 -8.01 -14.78
CA SER A 80 3.27 -8.69 -16.07
C SER A 80 3.15 -7.72 -17.27
N GLU A 81 2.22 -6.76 -17.24
CA GLU A 81 2.10 -5.73 -18.27
C GLU A 81 3.21 -4.67 -18.21
N VAL A 82 3.71 -4.32 -17.02
CA VAL A 82 4.89 -3.45 -16.85
C VAL A 82 6.15 -4.14 -17.38
N GLU A 83 6.42 -5.37 -16.97
CA GLU A 83 7.49 -6.25 -17.48
C GLU A 83 7.49 -6.34 -19.02
N ARG A 84 6.31 -6.53 -19.61
CA ARG A 84 6.12 -6.58 -21.07
C ARG A 84 6.47 -5.24 -21.74
N MET A 85 6.07 -4.12 -21.16
CA MET A 85 6.42 -2.78 -21.67
C MET A 85 7.90 -2.42 -21.49
N LEU A 86 8.52 -2.83 -20.37
CA LEU A 86 9.97 -2.71 -20.17
C LEU A 86 10.74 -3.54 -21.20
N LYS A 87 10.23 -4.73 -21.54
CA LYS A 87 10.83 -5.57 -22.59
C LYS A 87 10.72 -4.95 -23.98
N GLU A 88 9.59 -4.33 -24.32
CA GLU A 88 9.46 -3.53 -25.55
C GLU A 88 10.39 -2.30 -25.56
N LEU A 89 10.72 -1.75 -24.38
CA LEU A 89 11.56 -0.56 -24.23
C LEU A 89 13.05 -0.84 -24.47
N GLU A 90 13.56 -2.05 -24.26
CA GLU A 90 14.98 -2.40 -24.52
C GLU A 90 15.40 -2.14 -25.98
N ASP A 91 14.51 -2.45 -26.93
CA ASP A 91 14.73 -2.28 -28.37
C ASP A 91 14.58 -0.81 -28.83
N CYS A 92 14.03 0.07 -27.99
CA CYS A 92 13.75 1.48 -28.32
C CYS A 92 14.92 2.42 -27.96
N ARG A 93 14.98 3.59 -28.62
CA ARG A 93 16.01 4.62 -28.39
C ARG A 93 15.39 6.01 -28.18
N PRO A 94 16.04 6.92 -27.43
CA PRO A 94 15.62 8.32 -27.34
C PRO A 94 15.45 8.94 -28.73
N GLY A 95 14.42 9.77 -28.91
CA GLY A 95 14.05 10.36 -30.20
C GLY A 95 13.21 9.45 -31.13
N ASP A 96 12.96 8.19 -30.76
CA ASP A 96 11.88 7.40 -31.36
C ASP A 96 10.57 7.64 -30.59
N GLY A 97 9.51 8.08 -31.26
CA GLY A 97 8.20 8.28 -30.64
C GLY A 97 7.61 7.02 -29.98
N ARG A 98 8.10 5.81 -30.31
CA ARG A 98 7.77 4.59 -29.56
C ARG A 98 8.37 4.59 -28.15
N PHE A 99 9.60 5.10 -27.98
CA PHE A 99 10.24 5.24 -26.66
C PHE A 99 9.38 6.14 -25.76
N ASP A 100 8.99 7.31 -26.24
CA ASP A 100 8.15 8.25 -25.48
C ASP A 100 6.75 7.68 -25.18
N THR A 101 6.15 6.97 -26.14
CA THR A 101 4.87 6.26 -25.94
C THR A 101 4.99 5.18 -24.87
N LEU A 102 6.09 4.43 -24.82
CA LEU A 102 6.31 3.39 -23.80
C LEU A 102 6.61 4.00 -22.43
N ILE A 103 7.45 5.03 -22.34
CA ILE A 103 7.72 5.75 -21.07
C ILE A 103 6.42 6.31 -20.47
N LEU A 104 5.58 6.95 -21.27
CA LEU A 104 4.29 7.48 -20.80
C LEU A 104 3.34 6.38 -20.34
N ARG A 105 3.26 5.24 -21.05
CA ARG A 105 2.43 4.09 -20.64
C ARG A 105 2.95 3.45 -19.36
N LEU A 106 4.26 3.22 -19.25
CA LEU A 106 4.92 2.71 -18.04
C LEU A 106 4.64 3.61 -16.84
N LYS A 107 4.84 4.93 -16.99
CA LYS A 107 4.56 5.91 -15.93
C LYS A 107 3.11 5.82 -15.45
N ASN A 108 2.15 5.78 -16.37
CA ASN A 108 0.73 5.70 -16.03
C ASN A 108 0.36 4.39 -15.31
N SER A 109 0.87 3.24 -15.78
CA SER A 109 0.62 1.93 -15.15
C SER A 109 1.25 1.85 -13.76
N VAL A 110 2.53 2.21 -13.62
CA VAL A 110 3.23 2.21 -12.33
C VAL A 110 2.57 3.21 -11.37
N THR A 111 2.17 4.39 -11.83
CA THR A 111 1.45 5.37 -11.00
C THR A 111 0.10 4.82 -10.51
N ALA A 112 -0.62 4.05 -11.33
CA ALA A 112 -1.89 3.43 -10.92
C ALA A 112 -1.67 2.36 -9.84
N HIS A 113 -0.70 1.46 -10.06
CA HIS A 113 -0.27 0.42 -9.14
C HIS A 113 0.20 1.00 -7.78
N VAL A 114 1.15 1.95 -7.78
CA VAL A 114 1.62 2.67 -6.58
C VAL A 114 0.48 3.30 -5.77
N ASN A 115 -0.56 3.82 -6.45
CA ASN A 115 -1.73 4.37 -5.76
C ASN A 115 -2.63 3.29 -5.15
N ASP A 116 -2.83 2.15 -5.81
CA ASP A 116 -3.57 1.01 -5.24
C ASP A 116 -2.80 0.36 -4.06
N GLU A 117 -1.48 0.22 -4.18
CA GLU A 117 -0.58 -0.25 -3.13
C GLU A 117 -0.68 0.64 -1.87
N GLU A 118 -0.30 1.92 -1.97
CA GLU A 118 -0.17 2.80 -0.80
C GLU A 118 -1.51 3.22 -0.18
N ASN A 119 -2.59 3.31 -0.96
CA ASN A 119 -3.90 3.75 -0.44
C ASN A 119 -4.84 2.59 -0.08
N ARG A 120 -4.53 1.34 -0.46
CA ARG A 120 -5.37 0.16 -0.14
C ARG A 120 -4.55 -0.99 0.44
N LEU A 121 -3.55 -1.52 -0.27
CA LEU A 121 -2.84 -2.74 0.14
C LEU A 121 -2.00 -2.53 1.41
N PHE A 122 -1.13 -1.51 1.46
CA PHE A 122 -0.28 -1.24 2.62
C PHE A 122 -1.08 -0.92 3.90
N PRO A 123 -2.15 -0.10 3.89
CA PRO A 123 -3.03 0.07 5.04
C PRO A 123 -3.66 -1.24 5.52
N MET A 124 -4.22 -2.06 4.61
CA MET A 124 -4.84 -3.33 4.97
C MET A 124 -3.82 -4.34 5.54
N LEU A 125 -2.58 -4.34 5.05
CA LEU A 125 -1.49 -5.15 5.59
C LEU A 125 -1.03 -4.66 6.97
N ALA A 126 -0.98 -3.33 7.20
CA ALA A 126 -0.59 -2.73 8.46
C ALA A 126 -1.61 -2.97 9.60
N ASP A 127 -2.91 -3.02 9.28
CA ASP A 127 -3.96 -3.32 10.26
C ASP A 127 -3.93 -4.78 10.76
N VAL A 128 -3.41 -5.72 9.96
CA VAL A 128 -3.39 -7.17 10.29
C VAL A 128 -2.02 -7.70 10.75
N CYS A 129 -0.93 -7.01 10.42
CA CYS A 129 0.44 -7.45 10.78
C CYS A 129 1.03 -6.65 11.94
N SER A 130 1.68 -7.33 12.88
CA SER A 130 2.45 -6.65 13.93
C SER A 130 3.71 -5.98 13.36
N ALA A 131 4.16 -4.89 14.01
CA ALA A 131 5.34 -4.12 13.56
C ALA A 131 6.58 -5.00 13.35
N ALA A 132 6.84 -5.95 14.25
CA ALA A 132 7.96 -6.89 14.12
C ALA A 132 7.83 -7.85 12.92
N ALA A 133 6.61 -8.19 12.50
CA ALA A 133 6.38 -8.98 11.28
C ALA A 133 6.61 -8.13 10.02
N LEU A 134 6.22 -6.85 10.03
CA LEU A 134 6.50 -5.91 8.94
C LEU A 134 8.01 -5.58 8.84
N GLU A 135 8.74 -5.55 9.96
CA GLU A 135 10.21 -5.45 10.01
C GLU A 135 10.88 -6.70 9.44
N GLU A 136 10.51 -7.90 9.89
CA GLU A 136 11.04 -9.18 9.34
C GLU A 136 10.74 -9.32 7.84
N LEU A 137 9.62 -8.78 7.38
CA LEU A 137 9.24 -8.76 5.97
C LEU A 137 10.06 -7.75 5.15
N GLY A 138 10.40 -6.58 5.73
CA GLY A 138 11.27 -5.58 5.10
C GLY A 138 12.71 -6.08 4.90
N GLU A 139 13.26 -6.83 5.85
CA GLU A 139 14.57 -7.48 5.70
C GLU A 139 14.58 -8.51 4.54
N LYS A 140 13.48 -9.26 4.36
CA LYS A 140 13.34 -10.23 3.25
C LYS A 140 13.21 -9.54 1.91
N ALA A 141 12.36 -8.51 1.82
CA ALA A 141 12.21 -7.69 0.61
C ALA A 141 13.56 -7.11 0.16
N ARG A 142 14.35 -6.55 1.10
CA ARG A 142 15.72 -6.11 0.82
C ARG A 142 16.63 -7.22 0.32
N SER A 143 16.59 -8.40 0.95
CA SER A 143 17.41 -9.54 0.50
C SER A 143 17.00 -10.07 -0.89
N ALA A 144 15.71 -10.00 -1.25
CA ALA A 144 15.24 -10.32 -2.60
C ALA A 144 15.83 -9.37 -3.65
N LYS A 145 15.79 -8.06 -3.37
CA LYS A 145 16.29 -6.98 -4.25
C LYS A 145 17.79 -7.08 -4.55
N GLU A 146 18.57 -7.68 -3.65
CA GLU A 146 20.01 -7.99 -3.87
C GLU A 146 20.24 -9.12 -4.89
N HIS A 147 19.30 -10.06 -5.02
CA HIS A 147 19.42 -11.27 -5.84
C HIS A 147 18.56 -11.25 -7.12
N ALA A 148 17.67 -10.26 -7.26
CA ALA A 148 16.78 -10.09 -8.40
C ALA A 148 17.53 -9.91 -9.74
N PRO A 149 16.95 -10.32 -10.88
CA PRO A 149 17.49 -10.04 -12.21
C PRO A 149 17.64 -8.54 -12.49
N THR A 150 18.52 -8.19 -13.42
CA THR A 150 18.72 -6.80 -13.90
C THR A 150 18.04 -6.51 -15.24
N ARG A 151 17.13 -7.39 -15.70
CA ARG A 151 16.39 -7.28 -16.96
C ARG A 151 15.00 -7.92 -16.85
N PRO A 152 14.00 -7.44 -17.63
CA PRO A 152 12.68 -8.02 -17.69
C PRO A 152 12.71 -9.42 -18.31
N HIS A 153 11.94 -10.33 -17.72
CA HIS A 153 11.76 -11.71 -18.12
C HIS A 153 10.27 -12.11 -18.18
N PRO A 154 9.44 -11.48 -19.06
CA PRO A 154 7.99 -11.72 -19.21
C PRO A 154 7.64 -13.06 -19.89
N SER A 155 8.40 -14.11 -19.57
CA SER A 155 8.25 -15.51 -19.96
C SER A 155 8.90 -16.47 -18.96
N ALA A 156 9.47 -15.95 -17.86
CA ALA A 156 9.60 -16.72 -16.64
C ALA A 156 8.19 -16.95 -16.04
N PRO A 157 7.98 -18.02 -15.25
CA PRO A 157 6.76 -18.13 -14.45
C PRO A 157 6.76 -17.10 -13.34
N ASP A 158 5.58 -16.58 -12.99
CA ASP A 158 5.28 -15.61 -11.92
C ASP A 158 5.35 -16.31 -10.52
N THR A 159 6.34 -17.18 -10.36
CA THR A 159 6.59 -17.98 -9.17
C THR A 159 8.09 -18.24 -9.10
N PRO A 160 8.81 -17.72 -8.09
CA PRO A 160 10.26 -17.82 -8.03
C PRO A 160 10.70 -19.29 -8.03
N PRO A 161 11.81 -19.63 -8.73
CA PRO A 161 12.25 -21.01 -8.90
C PRO A 161 12.57 -21.64 -7.54
N ARG A 162 11.71 -22.56 -7.09
CA ARG A 162 11.63 -23.10 -5.71
C ARG A 162 13.00 -23.43 -5.09
N THR A 163 13.58 -22.43 -4.42
CA THR A 163 14.87 -22.56 -3.75
C THR A 163 14.76 -23.59 -2.62
N ASN A 164 15.77 -24.44 -2.46
CA ASN A 164 15.78 -25.44 -1.38
C ASN A 164 16.24 -24.82 -0.05
N SER A 165 15.62 -23.72 0.34
CA SER A 165 15.81 -23.01 1.61
C SER A 165 15.06 -23.73 2.74
N SER A 166 15.35 -25.01 2.93
CA SER A 166 14.64 -25.93 3.84
C SER A 166 14.90 -25.65 5.33
N ARG A 167 14.47 -24.49 5.81
CA ARG A 167 14.23 -24.19 7.23
C ARG A 167 12.72 -24.20 7.46
N PRO A 168 12.19 -24.94 8.46
CA PRO A 168 10.75 -24.97 8.70
C PRO A 168 10.27 -23.59 9.15
N ALA A 169 9.27 -23.03 8.46
CA ALA A 169 8.65 -21.74 8.75
C ALA A 169 7.74 -21.80 10.00
N GLN A 170 8.23 -22.34 11.11
CA GLN A 170 7.52 -22.49 12.39
C GLN A 170 7.93 -21.39 13.37
N ALA A 171 7.65 -20.14 13.02
CA ALA A 171 7.84 -18.96 13.88
C ALA A 171 6.78 -17.86 13.62
N TRP A 172 6.55 -17.53 12.34
CA TRP A 172 5.63 -16.46 11.89
C TRP A 172 4.21 -16.53 12.50
N SER A 173 3.70 -17.74 12.75
CA SER A 173 2.29 -18.02 13.09
C SER A 173 1.81 -17.45 14.44
N THR A 174 2.72 -16.99 15.30
CA THR A 174 2.39 -16.43 16.61
C THR A 174 2.18 -14.91 16.56
N ALA A 175 2.69 -14.23 15.53
CA ALA A 175 2.86 -12.77 15.52
C ALA A 175 1.66 -11.97 14.97
N CYS A 176 0.78 -12.60 14.19
CA CYS A 176 -0.44 -11.96 13.62
C CYS A 176 -1.75 -12.62 14.07
N ALA A 177 -1.69 -13.68 14.88
CA ALA A 177 -2.87 -14.47 15.29
C ALA A 177 -3.68 -13.86 16.46
N THR A 178 -3.31 -12.67 16.96
CA THR A 178 -3.81 -12.12 18.23
C THR A 178 -5.03 -11.19 18.11
N CYS A 179 -5.76 -11.22 16.99
CA CYS A 179 -7.06 -10.54 16.82
C CYS A 179 -8.21 -11.54 16.59
N SER A 180 -8.63 -12.22 17.67
CA SER A 180 -9.88 -12.98 17.69
C SER A 180 -11.06 -12.08 18.07
N PRO A 181 -12.10 -11.92 17.23
CA PRO A 181 -13.28 -11.13 17.58
C PRO A 181 -14.22 -11.90 18.52
N GLY A 182 -14.71 -11.22 19.56
CA GLY A 182 -15.89 -11.66 20.33
C GLY A 182 -15.61 -12.28 21.71
N ALA A 183 -15.58 -11.43 22.74
CA ALA A 183 -15.81 -11.83 24.12
C ALA A 183 -16.57 -10.73 24.88
N GLU A 184 -17.90 -10.73 24.80
CA GLU A 184 -18.74 -9.84 25.63
C GLU A 184 -18.48 -10.10 27.11
N SER A 185 -18.06 -9.06 27.85
CA SER A 185 -17.74 -9.11 29.27
C SER A 185 -19.00 -9.15 30.14
N LYS A 186 -19.71 -10.28 30.08
CA LYS A 186 -20.98 -10.55 30.79
C LYS A 186 -20.78 -10.69 32.30
N THR A 187 -20.67 -9.55 32.98
CA THR A 187 -20.48 -9.44 34.43
C THR A 187 -21.71 -9.96 35.21
N PRO A 188 -21.55 -10.85 36.20
CA PRO A 188 -22.62 -11.24 37.10
C PRO A 188 -22.78 -10.20 38.23
N GLY A 189 -23.93 -9.54 38.30
CA GLY A 189 -24.26 -8.66 39.43
C GLY A 189 -24.68 -9.45 40.69
N PRO A 190 -24.18 -9.12 41.90
CA PRO A 190 -24.63 -9.74 43.15
C PRO A 190 -26.00 -9.21 43.59
N ALA A 191 -26.79 -10.03 44.30
CA ALA A 191 -28.18 -9.74 44.63
C ALA A 191 -28.43 -9.20 46.06
N ASP A 192 -29.48 -8.37 46.17
CA ASP A 192 -30.29 -7.97 47.35
C ASP A 192 -29.59 -7.54 48.65
N ARG A 193 -29.82 -6.27 49.04
CA ARG A 193 -30.13 -5.96 50.45
C ARG A 193 -31.17 -4.82 50.59
N ARG A 194 -32.40 -5.20 50.95
CA ARG A 194 -33.53 -4.32 51.32
C ARG A 194 -33.22 -3.17 52.29
N SER A 195 -33.76 -1.98 51.99
CA SER A 195 -34.60 -1.11 52.86
C SER A 195 -34.92 0.25 52.17
N ARG A 196 -35.93 1.07 52.48
CA ARG A 196 -37.33 0.96 52.98
C ARG A 196 -37.82 2.42 53.20
N MET A 197 -39.03 2.79 52.74
CA MET A 197 -39.83 3.99 53.09
C MET A 197 -39.42 5.42 52.65
N GLY A 198 -40.43 6.31 52.56
CA GLY A 198 -40.36 7.76 52.23
C GLY A 198 -40.89 8.10 50.82
N GLU A 199 -42.20 8.13 50.53
CA GLU A 199 -43.19 9.22 50.79
C GLU A 199 -42.93 10.58 50.11
N GLY A 200 -43.96 11.20 49.51
CA GLY A 200 -43.94 12.63 49.12
C GLY A 200 -44.49 12.99 47.72
N ASN A 201 -45.80 13.00 47.51
CA ASN A 201 -46.45 13.49 46.27
C ASN A 201 -46.60 15.03 46.24
N ARG A 202 -46.26 15.71 45.12
CA ARG A 202 -47.03 16.85 44.59
C ARG A 202 -46.73 17.24 43.12
N LEU A 203 -47.76 17.80 42.47
CA LEU A 203 -47.77 18.35 41.10
C LEU A 203 -47.01 19.68 40.95
N CYS A 204 -46.45 19.95 39.77
CA CYS A 204 -46.95 21.00 38.84
C CYS A 204 -46.16 21.11 37.49
N ARG A 205 -46.82 21.66 36.46
CA ARG A 205 -46.35 22.05 35.12
C ARG A 205 -46.83 23.51 34.85
N PRO A 206 -46.43 24.24 33.79
CA PRO A 206 -45.12 24.34 33.10
C PRO A 206 -44.78 25.83 32.73
N ALA A 207 -43.99 26.03 31.64
CA ALA A 207 -43.84 27.23 30.79
C ALA A 207 -42.66 28.22 31.06
N GLY A 208 -42.07 28.78 29.98
CA GLY A 208 -40.93 29.73 30.05
C GLY A 208 -40.03 29.91 28.80
N ARG A 209 -40.57 30.36 27.65
CA ARG A 209 -39.87 30.88 26.43
C ARG A 209 -40.81 31.91 25.75
N PRO A 210 -40.41 32.79 24.77
CA PRO A 210 -39.13 32.98 24.06
C PRO A 210 -38.19 33.99 24.77
N ARG A 211 -37.53 35.07 24.27
CA ARG A 211 -37.48 35.94 23.05
C ARG A 211 -36.02 36.50 22.96
N SER A 212 -35.30 36.80 21.87
CA SER A 212 -35.50 37.09 20.42
C SER A 212 -35.63 38.56 19.97
N GLU A 213 -34.49 39.20 19.71
CA GLU A 213 -34.24 40.31 18.76
C GLU A 213 -32.79 40.13 18.24
N ARG A 214 -32.44 40.12 16.94
CA ARG A 214 -32.79 40.90 15.72
C ARG A 214 -32.06 42.24 15.58
N GLY A 215 -30.91 42.18 14.90
CA GLY A 215 -30.35 43.29 14.12
C GLY A 215 -30.23 42.89 12.63
N ARG A 216 -30.53 43.82 11.72
CA ARG A 216 -30.34 43.74 10.25
C ARG A 216 -29.35 44.86 9.87
N LEU A 217 -28.55 44.79 8.80
CA LEU A 217 -28.95 45.07 7.41
C LEU A 217 -27.78 44.75 6.44
N SER A 218 -27.99 44.94 5.13
CA SER A 218 -27.03 44.83 4.02
C SER A 218 -27.54 45.75 2.88
N PRO A 219 -26.96 45.76 1.65
CA PRO A 219 -25.56 45.94 1.23
C PRO A 219 -25.40 47.13 0.22
N THR A 220 -24.17 47.45 -0.21
CA THR A 220 -23.90 48.34 -1.37
C THR A 220 -22.66 47.85 -2.15
N THR A 221 -22.85 47.21 -3.31
CA THR A 221 -22.60 47.72 -4.69
C THR A 221 -21.14 47.79 -5.15
N SER A 222 -20.84 47.10 -6.26
CA SER A 222 -19.63 47.30 -7.07
C SER A 222 -19.69 48.60 -7.88
N SER A 223 -18.52 49.10 -8.29
CA SER A 223 -18.21 49.50 -9.67
C SER A 223 -16.71 49.36 -9.91
#